data_AF-A0AAV3RZI0-F1
#
_entry.id   AF-A0AAV3RZI0-F1
#
_cell.length_a   1.000
_cell.length_b   1.000
_cell.length_c   1.000
_cell.angle_alpha   90.00
_cell.angle_beta   90.00
_cell.angle_gamma   90.00
#
_symmetry.space_group_name_H-M   'P 1'
#
loop_
_entity.id
_entity.type
_entity.pdbx_description
1 polymer ?
#
loop_
_entity_poly.entity_id
_entity_poly.type
_entity_poly.pdbx_seq_one_letter_code
_entity_poly.pdbx_strand_id
1 'polypeptide(L)'
;MNWLFLCLTVRRDDQEAVFGTEEGLKDMRDSTIALKTEALELQKQLRCLESQHDMLTRQASSLTQGRRARLAATTIVNGQLGTLEDSLSTRNLEMNGVLGRMASTAQELAHYHSGEVDGIYLAYSDFHLYLLEYASCMKELNNWFAKQLDTGPYRFGPSGRQWVEAQVENAKQQFTPLGR
;
A
#
# COMPACT_ATOMS: atom_id res chain seq x y z
N MET A 1 -18.59 44.88 -96.73
CA MET A 1 -17.88 43.70 -96.20
C MET A 1 -18.06 43.68 -94.68
N ASN A 2 -19.04 42.97 -94.13
CA ASN A 2 -19.08 42.73 -92.66
C ASN A 2 -20.02 41.63 -92.14
N TRP A 3 -20.76 40.91 -92.99
CA TRP A 3 -21.64 39.82 -92.53
C TRP A 3 -20.91 38.49 -92.27
N LEU A 4 -19.84 38.22 -93.04
CA LEU A 4 -19.01 37.02 -92.84
C LEU A 4 -18.20 37.07 -91.53
N PHE A 5 -17.82 38.27 -91.08
CA PHE A 5 -17.07 38.44 -89.83
C PHE A 5 -17.97 38.17 -88.62
N LEU A 6 -19.23 38.62 -88.65
CA LEU A 6 -20.20 38.41 -87.57
C LEU A 6 -20.59 36.92 -87.40
N CYS A 7 -20.73 36.17 -88.50
CA CYS A 7 -20.98 34.73 -88.42
C CYS A 7 -19.77 33.94 -87.90
N LEU A 8 -18.54 34.38 -88.20
CA LEU A 8 -17.33 33.74 -87.69
C LEU A 8 -17.13 34.01 -86.20
N THR A 9 -17.46 35.22 -85.73
CA THR A 9 -17.36 35.58 -84.30
C THR A 9 -18.41 34.85 -83.47
N VAL A 10 -19.68 34.78 -83.91
CA VAL A 10 -20.73 34.04 -83.18
C VAL A 10 -20.41 32.54 -83.09
N ARG A 11 -19.94 31.93 -84.19
CA ARG A 11 -19.53 30.51 -84.16
C ARG A 11 -18.31 30.24 -83.28
N ARG A 12 -17.41 31.20 -83.16
CA ARG A 12 -16.23 31.10 -82.31
C ARG A 12 -16.61 31.25 -80.84
N ASP A 13 -17.47 32.20 -80.51
CA ASP A 13 -18.02 32.37 -79.15
C ASP A 13 -18.83 31.15 -78.70
N ASP A 14 -19.63 30.54 -79.59
CA ASP A 14 -20.39 29.33 -79.29
C ASP A 14 -19.49 28.10 -79.03
N GLN A 15 -18.39 27.95 -79.78
CA GLN A 15 -17.42 26.88 -79.53
C GLN A 15 -16.67 27.12 -78.21
N GLU A 16 -16.23 28.36 -77.94
CA GLU A 16 -15.50 28.72 -76.72
C GLU A 16 -16.38 28.59 -75.46
N ALA A 17 -17.69 28.88 -75.57
CA ALA A 17 -18.67 28.65 -74.51
C ALA A 17 -18.91 27.15 -74.24
N VAL A 18 -18.98 26.31 -75.28
CA VAL A 18 -19.10 24.85 -75.14
C VAL A 18 -17.85 24.25 -74.50
N PHE A 19 -16.65 24.63 -74.95
CA PHE A 19 -15.39 24.19 -74.34
C PHE A 19 -15.23 24.67 -72.89
N GLY A 20 -15.66 25.91 -72.57
CA GLY A 20 -15.71 26.40 -71.20
C GLY A 20 -16.67 25.62 -70.30
N THR A 21 -17.82 25.17 -70.84
CA THR A 21 -18.74 24.29 -70.09
C THR A 21 -18.21 22.86 -69.93
N GLU A 22 -17.46 22.34 -70.90
CA GLU A 22 -16.84 21.01 -70.82
C GLU A 22 -15.67 20.98 -69.81
N GLU A 23 -14.81 22.01 -69.82
CA GLU A 23 -13.71 22.14 -68.86
C GLU A 23 -14.25 22.40 -67.44
N GLY A 24 -15.29 23.24 -67.28
CA GLY A 24 -15.95 23.42 -65.98
C GLY A 24 -16.62 22.15 -65.45
N LEU A 25 -17.22 21.33 -66.33
CA LEU A 25 -17.77 20.02 -65.95
C LEU A 25 -16.67 19.04 -65.53
N LYS A 26 -15.51 19.10 -66.18
CA LYS A 26 -14.33 18.30 -65.84
C LYS A 26 -13.74 18.73 -64.49
N ASP A 27 -13.55 20.03 -64.26
CA ASP A 27 -13.11 20.59 -62.99
C ASP A 27 -14.07 20.23 -61.84
N MET A 28 -15.38 20.27 -62.09
CA MET A 28 -16.37 19.83 -61.10
C MET A 28 -16.26 18.33 -60.78
N ARG A 29 -16.03 17.48 -61.79
CA ARG A 29 -15.84 16.04 -61.58
C ARG A 29 -14.56 15.77 -60.80
N ASP A 30 -13.47 16.42 -61.16
CA ASP A 30 -12.17 16.25 -60.50
C ASP A 30 -12.23 16.76 -59.06
N SER A 31 -12.88 17.91 -58.83
CA SER A 31 -13.16 18.43 -57.48
C SER A 31 -14.04 17.47 -56.67
N THR A 32 -15.06 16.86 -57.28
CA THR A 32 -15.92 15.87 -56.61
C THR A 32 -15.13 14.61 -56.24
N ILE A 33 -14.24 14.15 -57.10
CA ILE A 33 -13.38 13.00 -56.82
C ILE A 33 -12.42 13.34 -55.67
N ALA A 34 -11.78 14.51 -55.70
CA ALA A 34 -10.91 14.99 -54.65
C ALA A 34 -11.64 15.05 -53.29
N LEU A 35 -12.83 15.64 -53.23
CA LEU A 35 -13.65 15.68 -52.02
C LEU A 35 -14.05 14.28 -51.53
N LYS A 36 -14.36 13.34 -52.43
CA LYS A 36 -14.63 11.95 -52.05
C LYS A 36 -13.41 11.26 -51.46
N THR A 37 -12.23 11.51 -52.02
CA THR A 37 -10.98 10.96 -51.48
C THR A 37 -10.67 11.53 -50.10
N GLU A 38 -10.86 12.84 -49.91
CA GLU A 38 -10.69 13.51 -48.62
C GLU A 38 -11.67 12.97 -47.57
N ALA A 39 -12.96 12.80 -47.94
CA ALA A 39 -13.96 12.23 -47.06
C ALA A 39 -13.61 10.79 -46.61
N LEU A 40 -13.04 9.98 -47.52
CA LEU A 40 -12.58 8.62 -47.18
C LEU A 40 -11.37 8.66 -46.23
N GLU A 41 -10.44 9.60 -46.40
CA GLU A 41 -9.31 9.72 -45.48
C GLU A 41 -9.73 10.23 -44.11
N LEU A 42 -10.61 11.22 -44.04
CA LEU A 42 -11.20 11.68 -42.79
C LEU A 42 -11.92 10.53 -42.07
N GLN A 43 -12.65 9.68 -42.80
CA GLN A 43 -13.29 8.50 -42.23
C GLN A 43 -12.28 7.49 -41.64
N LYS A 44 -11.14 7.28 -42.30
CA LYS A 44 -10.06 6.42 -41.76
C LYS A 44 -9.44 7.02 -40.50
N GLN A 45 -9.18 8.32 -40.50
CA GLN A 45 -8.66 9.02 -39.33
C GLN A 45 -9.63 8.94 -38.15
N LEU A 46 -10.94 9.09 -38.40
CA LEU A 46 -11.98 9.02 -37.38
C LEU A 46 -12.01 7.63 -36.73
N ARG A 47 -11.97 6.55 -37.52
CA ARG A 47 -11.86 5.18 -36.99
C ARG A 47 -10.60 4.95 -36.17
N CYS A 48 -9.47 5.55 -36.59
CA CYS A 48 -8.22 5.45 -35.82
C CYS A 48 -8.35 6.14 -34.46
N LEU A 49 -8.92 7.35 -34.43
CA LEU A 49 -9.17 8.11 -33.21
C LEU A 49 -10.17 7.40 -32.28
N GLU A 50 -11.25 6.82 -32.81
CA GLU A 50 -12.20 6.02 -32.04
C GLU A 50 -11.51 4.83 -31.35
N SER A 51 -10.70 4.08 -32.09
CA SER A 51 -9.93 2.97 -31.52
C SER A 51 -8.96 3.42 -30.42
N GLN A 52 -8.31 4.57 -30.61
CA GLN A 52 -7.43 5.14 -29.58
C GLN A 52 -8.22 5.58 -28.34
N HIS A 53 -9.38 6.21 -28.52
CA HIS A 53 -10.25 6.63 -27.44
C HIS A 53 -10.75 5.43 -26.63
N ASP A 54 -11.15 4.35 -27.28
CA ASP A 54 -11.57 3.11 -26.62
C ASP A 54 -10.45 2.50 -25.77
N MET A 55 -9.23 2.47 -26.31
CA MET A 55 -8.06 2.00 -25.58
C MET A 55 -7.79 2.85 -24.34
N LEU A 56 -7.77 4.18 -24.48
CA LEU A 56 -7.54 5.10 -23.36
C LEU A 56 -8.65 4.97 -22.31
N THR A 57 -9.89 4.78 -22.74
CA THR A 57 -11.04 4.56 -21.85
C THR A 57 -10.89 3.28 -21.04
N ARG A 58 -10.44 2.17 -21.66
CA ARG A 58 -10.13 0.92 -20.96
C ARG A 58 -8.96 1.07 -19.97
N GLN A 59 -7.94 1.82 -20.32
CA GLN A 59 -6.82 2.10 -19.41
C GLN A 59 -7.26 2.95 -18.22
N ALA A 60 -8.04 4.00 -18.46
CA ALA A 60 -8.57 4.88 -17.41
C ALA A 60 -9.50 4.12 -16.43
N SER A 61 -10.34 3.22 -16.94
CA SER A 61 -11.21 2.39 -16.10
C SER A 61 -10.40 1.40 -15.24
N SER A 62 -9.41 0.73 -15.83
CA SER A 62 -8.49 -0.15 -15.11
C SER A 62 -7.73 0.60 -14.00
N LEU A 63 -7.20 1.79 -14.30
CA LEU A 63 -6.51 2.62 -13.31
C LEU A 63 -7.44 3.05 -12.17
N THR A 64 -8.67 3.44 -12.50
CA THR A 64 -9.68 3.83 -11.51
C THR A 64 -10.05 2.66 -10.60
N GLN A 65 -10.25 1.47 -11.18
CA GLN A 65 -10.52 0.25 -10.42
C GLN A 65 -9.33 -0.11 -9.51
N GLY A 66 -8.10 -0.06 -10.01
CA GLY A 66 -6.89 -0.30 -9.23
C GLY A 66 -6.71 0.70 -8.09
N ARG A 67 -7.06 1.98 -8.30
CA ARG A 67 -7.09 2.99 -7.24
C ARG A 67 -8.12 2.65 -6.16
N ARG A 68 -9.34 2.26 -6.54
CA ARG A 68 -10.39 1.84 -5.58
C ARG A 68 -9.98 0.61 -4.78
N ALA A 69 -9.40 -0.40 -5.43
CA ALA A 69 -8.91 -1.60 -4.77
C ALA A 69 -7.82 -1.29 -3.74
N ARG A 70 -6.85 -0.43 -4.09
CA ARG A 70 -5.82 0.02 -3.15
C ARG A 70 -6.41 0.77 -1.95
N LEU A 71 -7.36 1.68 -2.18
CA LEU A 71 -8.03 2.40 -1.09
C LEU A 71 -8.77 1.43 -0.14
N ALA A 72 -9.51 0.46 -0.68
CA ALA A 72 -10.18 -0.55 0.13
C ALA A 72 -9.20 -1.38 0.96
N ALA A 73 -8.09 -1.81 0.35
CA ALA A 73 -7.03 -2.54 1.06
C ALA A 73 -6.39 -1.69 2.18
N THR A 74 -6.08 -0.41 1.91
CA THR A 74 -5.55 0.52 2.92
C THR A 74 -6.53 0.71 4.08
N THR A 75 -7.82 0.85 3.82
CA THR A 75 -8.82 0.97 4.89
C THR A 75 -8.87 -0.27 5.77
N ILE A 76 -8.79 -1.47 5.19
CA ILE A 76 -8.75 -2.72 5.96
C ILE A 76 -7.50 -2.77 6.85
N VAL A 77 -6.33 -2.50 6.27
CA VAL A 77 -5.06 -2.51 7.02
C VAL A 77 -5.08 -1.47 8.15
N ASN A 78 -5.57 -0.26 7.89
CA ASN A 78 -5.70 0.77 8.93
C ASN A 78 -6.66 0.35 10.04
N GLY A 79 -7.76 -0.34 9.70
CA GLY A 79 -8.66 -0.92 10.70
C GLY A 79 -7.95 -1.96 11.57
N GLN A 80 -7.18 -2.86 10.96
CA GLN A 80 -6.38 -3.85 11.70
C GLN A 80 -5.33 -3.19 12.61
N LEU A 81 -4.65 -2.15 12.11
CA LEU A 81 -3.67 -1.40 12.89
C LEU A 81 -4.31 -0.79 14.15
N GLY A 82 -5.48 -0.14 14.01
CA GLY A 82 -6.21 0.41 15.15
C GLY A 82 -6.56 -0.64 16.21
N THR A 83 -7.06 -1.81 15.78
CA THR A 83 -7.36 -2.90 16.74
C THR A 83 -6.13 -3.40 17.50
N LEU A 84 -4.97 -3.39 16.84
CA LEU A 84 -3.70 -3.81 17.43
C LEU A 84 -3.15 -2.73 18.39
N GLU A 85 -3.29 -1.46 18.05
CA GLU A 85 -2.98 -0.34 18.95
C GLU A 85 -3.82 -0.39 20.24
N ASP A 86 -5.14 -0.62 20.13
CA ASP A 86 -6.03 -0.77 21.28
C ASP A 86 -5.62 -1.95 22.17
N SER A 87 -5.29 -3.09 21.54
CA SER A 87 -4.85 -4.30 22.23
C SER A 87 -3.53 -4.08 22.98
N LEU A 88 -2.57 -3.39 22.35
CA LEU A 88 -1.29 -3.05 22.97
C LEU A 88 -1.47 -2.05 24.12
N SER A 89 -2.32 -1.04 23.93
CA SER A 89 -2.64 -0.06 24.97
C SER A 89 -3.27 -0.72 26.21
N THR A 90 -4.22 -1.62 25.98
CA THR A 90 -4.85 -2.42 27.06
C THR A 90 -3.82 -3.24 27.81
N ARG A 91 -2.96 -3.98 27.10
CA ARG A 91 -1.92 -4.80 27.73
C ARG A 91 -0.89 -3.97 28.49
N ASN A 92 -0.56 -2.78 28.00
CA ASN A 92 0.36 -1.86 28.66
C ASN A 92 -0.23 -1.36 29.99
N LEU A 93 -1.53 -1.08 30.02
CA LEU A 93 -2.23 -0.68 31.24
C LEU A 93 -2.28 -1.82 32.26
N GLU A 94 -2.53 -3.05 31.82
CA GLU A 94 -2.45 -4.24 32.68
C GLU A 94 -1.04 -4.44 33.26
N MET A 95 0.00 -4.31 32.43
CA MET A 95 1.39 -4.42 32.86
C MET A 95 1.76 -3.35 33.89
N ASN A 96 1.37 -2.09 33.67
CA ASN A 96 1.55 -1.03 34.64
C ASN A 96 0.84 -1.34 35.98
N GLY A 97 -0.35 -1.94 35.92
CA GLY A 97 -1.06 -2.41 37.10
C GLY A 97 -0.30 -3.51 37.87
N VAL A 98 0.28 -4.48 37.16
CA VAL A 98 1.12 -5.52 37.76
C VAL A 98 2.37 -4.92 38.41
N LEU A 99 3.09 -4.07 37.69
CA LEU A 99 4.30 -3.41 38.19
C LEU A 99 4.02 -2.54 39.41
N GLY A 100 2.89 -1.83 39.44
CA GLY A 100 2.46 -1.05 40.60
C GLY A 100 2.24 -1.91 41.84
N ARG A 101 1.59 -3.07 41.69
CA ARG A 101 1.43 -4.03 42.81
C ARG A 101 2.78 -4.58 43.28
N MET A 102 3.66 -4.98 42.36
CA MET A 102 5.00 -5.46 42.70
C MET A 102 5.80 -4.42 43.47
N ALA A 103 5.74 -3.15 43.04
CA ALA A 103 6.40 -2.05 43.74
C ALA A 103 5.84 -1.85 45.17
N SER A 104 4.51 -1.88 45.33
CA SER A 104 3.86 -1.80 46.64
C SER A 104 4.30 -2.92 47.58
N THR A 105 4.26 -4.17 47.11
CA THR A 105 4.67 -5.33 47.91
C THR A 105 6.16 -5.27 48.26
N ALA A 106 7.01 -4.84 47.32
CA ALA A 106 8.44 -4.66 47.59
C ALA A 106 8.69 -3.57 48.64
N GLN A 107 7.91 -2.48 48.63
CA GLN A 107 7.99 -1.42 49.64
C GLN A 107 7.52 -1.90 51.02
N GLU A 108 6.44 -2.67 51.09
CA GLU A 108 5.97 -3.31 52.33
C GLU A 108 7.04 -4.24 52.91
N LEU A 109 7.62 -5.12 52.09
CA LEU A 109 8.73 -6.01 52.48
C LEU A 109 9.93 -5.21 53.02
N ALA A 110 10.32 -4.12 52.34
CA ALA A 110 11.41 -3.26 52.78
C ALA A 110 11.09 -2.59 54.13
N HIS A 111 9.83 -2.21 54.37
CA HIS A 111 9.41 -1.64 55.66
C HIS A 111 9.54 -2.67 56.79
N TYR A 112 9.12 -3.92 56.59
CA TYR A 112 9.31 -4.98 57.59
C TYR A 112 10.78 -5.28 57.88
N HIS A 113 11.68 -5.08 56.91
CA HIS A 113 13.12 -5.27 57.08
C HIS A 113 13.85 -4.05 57.67
N SER A 114 13.18 -2.90 57.87
CA SER A 114 13.79 -1.68 58.42
C SER A 114 14.12 -1.78 59.92
N GLY A 115 13.58 -2.77 60.63
CA GLY A 115 13.81 -2.97 62.06
C GLY A 115 13.08 -1.96 62.97
N GLU A 116 12.23 -1.10 62.42
CA GLU A 116 11.41 -0.13 63.19
C GLU A 116 10.20 -0.77 63.88
N VAL A 117 9.82 -1.98 63.49
CA VAL A 117 8.73 -2.78 64.08
C VAL A 117 9.34 -4.06 64.65
N ASP A 118 8.80 -4.59 65.75
CA ASP A 118 9.18 -5.89 66.34
C ASP A 118 8.95 -6.99 65.27
N GLY A 119 10.00 -7.24 64.48
CA GLY A 119 9.90 -7.83 63.16
C GLY A 119 10.02 -9.34 63.20
N ILE A 120 9.18 -10.04 62.44
CA ILE A 120 9.31 -11.47 62.21
C ILE A 120 10.60 -11.68 61.38
N TYR A 121 11.62 -12.26 62.00
CA TYR A 121 12.84 -12.66 61.30
C TYR A 121 12.55 -13.89 60.44
N LEU A 122 12.34 -13.69 59.14
CA LEU A 122 12.28 -14.77 58.16
C LEU A 122 13.69 -15.08 57.66
N ALA A 123 14.14 -16.31 57.86
CA ALA A 123 15.38 -16.79 57.28
C ALA A 123 15.17 -17.07 55.78
N TYR A 124 16.24 -16.98 54.97
CA TYR A 124 16.17 -17.32 53.54
C TYR A 124 15.58 -18.72 53.28
N SER A 125 15.81 -19.66 54.21
CA SER A 125 15.24 -21.01 54.21
C SER A 125 13.71 -21.06 54.27
N ASP A 126 13.06 -20.04 54.84
CA ASP A 126 11.59 -19.98 54.96
C ASP A 126 10.92 -19.72 53.59
N PHE A 127 11.68 -19.24 52.61
CA PHE A 127 11.20 -18.99 51.25
C PHE A 127 11.37 -20.19 50.30
N HIS A 128 11.87 -21.34 50.76
CA HIS A 128 12.16 -22.47 49.88
C HIS A 128 10.95 -22.96 49.08
N LEU A 129 9.76 -22.99 49.70
CA LEU A 129 8.52 -23.36 49.01
C LEU A 129 8.17 -22.36 47.91
N TYR A 130 8.36 -21.06 48.18
CA TYR A 130 8.12 -19.99 47.20
C TYR A 130 9.11 -20.05 46.03
N LEU A 131 10.39 -20.36 46.31
CA LEU A 131 11.42 -20.53 45.28
C LEU A 131 11.13 -21.73 44.36
N LEU A 132 10.55 -22.80 44.91
CA LEU A 132 10.10 -23.97 44.14
C LEU A 132 8.94 -23.62 43.20
N GLU A 133 7.94 -22.89 43.69
CA GLU A 133 6.81 -22.41 42.87
C GLU A 133 7.28 -21.41 41.81
N TYR A 134 8.18 -20.49 42.17
CA TYR A 134 8.79 -19.53 41.24
C TYR A 134 9.54 -20.25 40.10
N ALA A 135 10.32 -21.29 40.41
CA ALA A 135 11.03 -22.08 39.40
C ALA A 135 10.07 -22.79 38.43
N SER A 136 8.94 -23.31 38.94
CA SER A 136 7.91 -23.94 38.13
C SER A 136 7.20 -22.92 37.22
N CYS A 137 6.81 -21.76 37.77
CA CYS A 137 6.20 -20.66 37.03
C CYS A 137 7.13 -20.13 35.92
N MET A 138 8.40 -19.91 36.24
CA MET A 138 9.40 -19.46 35.27
C MET A 138 9.61 -20.48 34.15
N LYS A 139 9.54 -21.78 34.45
CA LYS A 139 9.62 -22.84 33.44
C LYS A 139 8.42 -22.82 32.50
N GLU A 140 7.21 -22.65 33.01
CA GLU A 140 6.01 -22.50 32.17
C GLU A 140 6.06 -21.25 31.29
N LEU A 141 6.49 -20.12 31.85
CA LEU A 141 6.65 -18.87 31.13
C LEU A 141 7.65 -19.03 29.96
N ASN A 142 8.82 -19.63 30.24
CA ASN A 142 9.83 -19.91 29.22
C ASN A 142 9.31 -20.86 28.13
N ASN A 143 8.55 -21.89 28.51
CA ASN A 143 7.93 -22.81 27.55
C ASN A 143 6.89 -22.10 26.67
N TRP A 144 6.12 -21.16 27.24
CA TRP A 144 5.19 -20.35 26.47
C TRP A 144 5.92 -19.47 25.45
N PHE A 145 6.98 -18.77 25.87
CA PHE A 145 7.80 -17.97 24.96
C PHE A 145 8.41 -18.81 23.84
N ALA A 146 8.99 -19.97 24.14
CA ALA A 146 9.56 -20.86 23.14
C ALA A 146 8.50 -21.25 22.07
N LYS A 147 7.29 -21.62 22.50
CA LYS A 147 6.18 -21.94 21.58
C LYS A 147 5.78 -20.76 20.70
N GLN A 148 5.71 -19.55 21.24
CA GLN A 148 5.36 -18.36 20.45
C GLN A 148 6.42 -18.00 19.41
N LEU A 149 7.70 -18.24 19.73
CA LEU A 149 8.83 -17.94 18.85
C LEU A 149 9.00 -19.00 17.74
N ASP A 150 8.63 -20.26 18.00
CA ASP A 150 8.78 -21.36 17.03
C ASP A 150 7.59 -21.53 16.09
N THR A 151 6.37 -21.40 16.61
CA THR A 151 5.12 -21.72 15.90
C THR A 151 4.11 -20.57 15.86
N GLY A 152 4.36 -19.46 16.56
CA GLY A 152 3.46 -18.32 16.65
C GLY A 152 3.61 -17.30 15.51
N PRO A 153 2.72 -16.29 15.44
CA PRO A 153 2.73 -15.24 14.40
C PRO A 153 3.96 -14.31 14.48
N TYR A 154 4.74 -14.39 15.56
CA TYR A 154 5.96 -13.60 15.80
C TYR A 154 7.24 -14.38 15.52
N ARG A 155 7.17 -15.42 14.68
CA ARG A 155 8.31 -16.31 14.37
C ARG A 155 9.52 -15.51 13.90
N PHE A 156 10.61 -15.57 14.65
CA PHE A 156 11.87 -14.97 14.20
C PHE A 156 12.53 -15.88 13.17
N GLY A 157 12.98 -15.28 12.06
CA GLY A 157 13.92 -15.93 11.16
C GLY A 157 15.26 -16.22 11.86
N PRO A 158 16.15 -17.01 11.25
CA PRO A 158 17.45 -17.40 11.84
C PRO A 158 18.26 -16.22 12.40
N SER A 159 18.22 -15.08 11.70
CA SER A 159 18.89 -13.84 12.11
C SER A 159 18.26 -13.18 13.35
N GLY A 160 16.94 -13.26 13.51
CA GLY A 160 16.24 -12.68 14.66
C GLY A 160 16.50 -13.47 15.95
N ARG A 161 16.58 -14.80 15.85
CA ARG A 161 16.98 -15.65 16.99
C ARG A 161 18.40 -15.38 17.46
N GLN A 162 19.36 -15.31 16.53
CA GLN A 162 20.76 -14.97 16.86
C GLN A 162 20.87 -13.60 17.53
N TRP A 163 20.07 -12.62 17.11
CA TRP A 163 20.08 -11.29 17.74
C TRP A 163 19.54 -11.34 19.17
N VAL A 164 18.42 -12.03 19.42
CA VAL A 164 17.84 -12.16 20.77
C VAL A 164 18.80 -12.93 21.70
N GLU A 165 19.40 -14.03 21.22
CA GLU A 165 20.39 -14.79 21.99
C GLU A 165 21.61 -13.94 22.35
N ALA A 166 22.10 -13.12 21.41
CA ALA A 166 23.17 -12.18 21.66
C ALA A 166 22.79 -11.10 22.70
N GLN A 167 21.54 -10.61 22.70
CA GLN A 167 21.07 -9.66 23.71
C GLN A 167 20.94 -10.30 25.10
N VAL A 168 20.44 -11.54 25.18
CA VAL A 168 20.35 -12.30 26.44
C VAL A 168 21.73 -12.55 27.00
N GLU A 169 22.70 -12.92 26.17
CA GLU A 169 24.07 -13.16 26.61
C GLU A 169 24.77 -11.88 27.05
N ASN A 170 24.53 -10.77 26.36
CA ASN A 170 25.01 -9.45 26.77
C ASN A 170 24.41 -9.03 28.13
N ALA A 171 23.10 -9.25 28.33
CA ALA A 171 22.44 -8.95 29.60
C ALA A 171 23.00 -9.79 30.77
N LYS A 172 23.31 -11.07 30.56
CA LYS A 172 23.97 -11.91 31.59
C LYS A 172 25.35 -11.39 31.98
N GLN A 173 26.11 -10.86 31.02
CA GLN A 173 27.42 -10.25 31.28
C GLN A 173 27.31 -8.92 32.05
N GLN A 174 26.21 -8.19 31.88
CA GLN A 174 25.95 -6.95 32.63
C GLN A 174 25.48 -7.20 34.07
N PHE A 175 24.84 -8.35 34.34
CA PHE A 175 24.28 -8.70 35.66
C PHE A 175 25.07 -9.77 36.41
N THR A 176 26.27 -10.15 35.94
CA THR A 176 27.14 -11.01 36.73
C THR A 176 27.64 -10.19 37.92
N PRO A 177 27.38 -10.58 39.18
CA PRO A 177 27.91 -9.85 40.31
C PRO A 177 29.43 -9.97 40.23
N LEU A 178 30.12 -8.83 40.14
CA LEU A 178 31.54 -8.76 40.42
C LEU A 178 31.71 -9.29 41.83
N GLY A 179 32.19 -10.53 41.94
CA GLY A 179 32.43 -11.16 43.23
C GLY A 179 33.30 -10.25 44.08
N ARG A 180 32.74 -9.81 45.20
CA ARG A 180 33.44 -9.51 46.44
C ARG A 180 32.48 -9.59 47.61
#